data_AF-A0A7E5W715-F1
#
_entry.id   AF-A0A7E5W715-F1
#
_cell.length_a   1.000
_cell.length_b   1.000
_cell.length_c   1.000
_cell.angle_alpha   90.00
_cell.angle_beta   90.00
_cell.angle_gamma   90.00
#
_symmetry.space_group_name_H-M   'P 1'
#
loop_
_entity.id
_entity.type
_entity.pdbx_description
1 polymer ?
#
loop_
_entity_poly.entity_id
_entity_poly.type
_entity_poly.pdbx_seq_one_letter_code
_entity_poly.pdbx_strand_id
1 'polypeptide(L)'
;MAGASALATLLLLHLCLVHTEVLTPRYFNLASKKKITATATCGDEGQELYCKLVGANADHDEHVIQGQVCDICDATNEAKKHPPEYAVDSSETWWQSPPLSRGMKYNEVNLTIDLGQEFHVAYVFVKMGNSPRPGLWVLEKSTDYGKTFKPWQYFSDSPQ
;
A
#
# COMPACT_ATOMS: atom_id res chain seq x y z
N MET A 1 58.94 -27.73 16.27
CA MET A 1 57.67 -27.75 17.05
C MET A 1 57.27 -26.39 17.61
N ALA A 2 58.18 -25.46 17.92
CA ALA A 2 57.83 -24.16 18.52
C ALA A 2 57.04 -23.19 17.60
N GLY A 3 57.27 -23.19 16.28
CA GLY A 3 56.63 -22.26 15.34
C GLY A 3 55.12 -22.46 15.15
N ALA A 4 54.63 -23.70 15.27
CA ALA A 4 53.21 -24.02 15.09
C ALA A 4 52.35 -23.49 16.25
N SER A 5 52.90 -23.49 17.47
CA SER A 5 52.21 -22.99 18.67
C SER A 5 52.03 -21.48 18.64
N ALA A 6 53.03 -20.73 18.15
CA ALA A 6 52.98 -19.27 18.04
C ALA A 6 51.94 -18.80 17.00
N LEU A 7 51.87 -19.49 15.85
CA LEU A 7 50.86 -19.26 14.82
C LEU A 7 49.44 -19.52 15.33
N ALA A 8 49.24 -20.62 16.07
CA ALA A 8 47.94 -20.94 16.67
C ALA A 8 47.50 -19.87 17.68
N THR A 9 48.40 -19.40 18.54
CA THR A 9 48.09 -18.33 19.50
C THR A 9 47.79 -17.00 18.82
N LEU A 10 48.50 -16.63 17.74
CA LEU A 10 48.18 -15.42 16.98
C LEU A 10 46.83 -15.52 16.28
N LEU A 11 46.49 -16.68 15.72
CA LEU A 11 45.21 -16.90 15.04
C LEU A 11 44.04 -16.84 16.02
N LEU A 12 44.19 -17.43 17.21
CA LEU A 12 43.23 -17.34 18.31
C LEU A 12 43.07 -15.90 18.80
N LEU A 13 44.16 -15.14 18.96
CA LEU A 13 44.10 -13.73 19.34
C LEU A 13 43.37 -12.89 18.29
N HIS A 14 43.65 -13.14 17.01
CA HIS A 14 42.97 -12.48 15.90
C HIS A 14 41.48 -12.80 15.88
N LEU A 15 41.10 -14.07 16.04
CA LEU A 15 39.70 -14.50 16.13
C LEU A 15 38.97 -13.88 17.33
N CYS A 16 39.65 -13.70 18.48
CA CYS A 16 39.09 -12.99 19.64
C CYS A 16 38.95 -11.47 19.42
N LEU A 17 39.71 -10.89 18.48
CA LEU A 17 39.62 -9.46 18.13
C LEU A 17 38.57 -9.18 17.05
N VAL A 18 38.14 -10.20 16.28
CA VAL A 18 37.07 -10.04 15.29
C VAL A 18 35.72 -9.92 15.98
N HIS A 19 35.15 -8.71 15.97
CA HIS A 19 33.77 -8.49 16.40
C HIS A 19 32.84 -8.64 15.19
N THR A 20 31.91 -9.58 15.28
CA THR A 20 30.83 -9.72 14.31
C THR A 20 29.69 -8.80 14.71
N GLU A 21 29.48 -7.75 13.93
CA GLU A 21 28.35 -6.83 14.11
C GLU A 21 27.21 -7.24 13.17
N VAL A 22 25.98 -7.26 13.69
CA VAL A 22 24.79 -7.48 12.86
C VAL A 22 24.35 -6.15 12.26
N LEU A 23 24.46 -6.02 10.94
CA LEU A 23 24.00 -4.83 10.24
C LEU A 23 22.48 -4.85 10.07
N THR A 24 21.77 -4.04 10.86
CA THR A 24 20.34 -3.80 10.68
C THR A 24 20.14 -2.55 9.83
N PRO A 25 19.57 -2.67 8.61
CA PRO A 25 19.24 -1.49 7.81
C PRO A 25 18.19 -0.63 8.53
N ARG A 26 18.19 0.68 8.27
CA ARG A 26 17.16 1.56 8.83
C ARG A 26 15.78 1.17 8.30
N TYR A 27 14.74 1.38 9.10
CA TYR A 27 13.37 1.32 8.62
C TYR A 27 13.12 2.44 7.61
N PHE A 28 12.46 2.10 6.51
CA PHE A 28 12.01 3.05 5.50
C PHE A 28 10.70 2.57 4.89
N ASN A 29 9.97 3.49 4.25
CA ASN A 29 8.73 3.14 3.57
C ASN A 29 9.04 2.37 2.28
N LEU A 30 8.82 1.05 2.30
CA LEU A 30 9.06 0.16 1.17
C LEU A 30 8.18 0.47 -0.03
N ALA A 31 6.97 1.01 0.20
CA ALA A 31 5.98 1.26 -0.84
C ALA A 31 6.28 2.55 -1.63
N SER A 32 7.04 3.49 -1.05
CA SER A 32 7.28 4.80 -1.66
C SER A 32 7.83 4.67 -3.07
N LYS A 33 7.12 5.24 -4.05
CA LYS A 33 7.48 5.23 -5.49
C LYS A 33 7.61 3.82 -6.10
N LYS A 34 7.05 2.79 -5.47
CA LYS A 34 6.96 1.46 -6.08
C LYS A 34 5.88 1.42 -7.14
N LYS A 35 6.05 0.52 -8.10
CA LYS A 35 5.00 0.24 -9.07
C LYS A 35 3.81 -0.35 -8.33
N ILE A 36 2.66 0.28 -8.50
CA ILE A 36 1.39 -0.19 -7.94
C ILE A 36 0.37 -0.30 -9.07
N THR A 37 -0.46 -1.32 -9.02
CA THR A 37 -1.53 -1.53 -9.99
C THR A 37 -2.83 -1.78 -9.26
N ALA A 38 -3.93 -1.21 -9.76
CA ALA A 38 -5.28 -1.51 -9.31
C ALA A 38 -6.03 -2.29 -10.41
N THR A 39 -6.95 -3.18 -10.03
CA THR A 39 -7.81 -3.88 -10.99
C THR A 39 -8.83 -2.96 -11.66
N ALA A 40 -9.17 -1.84 -11.02
CA ALA A 40 -10.03 -0.81 -11.57
C ALA A 40 -9.71 0.53 -10.92
N THR A 41 -9.66 1.61 -11.71
CA THR A 41 -9.51 2.98 -11.22
C THR A 41 -10.63 3.83 -11.82
N CYS A 42 -11.18 4.77 -11.04
CA CYS A 42 -12.19 5.68 -11.56
C CYS A 42 -11.61 6.54 -12.68
N GLY A 43 -12.44 6.92 -13.66
CA GLY A 43 -12.01 7.75 -14.78
C GLY A 43 -11.38 7.00 -15.95
N ASP A 44 -10.98 5.73 -15.79
CA ASP A 44 -10.32 4.94 -16.86
C ASP A 44 -11.26 4.67 -18.05
N GLU A 45 -12.56 4.47 -17.79
CA GLU A 45 -13.60 4.26 -18.81
C GLU A 45 -14.34 5.56 -19.16
N GLY A 46 -13.73 6.72 -18.89
CA GLY A 46 -14.32 8.04 -19.06
C GLY A 46 -14.76 8.67 -17.74
N GLN A 47 -15.30 9.87 -17.83
CA GLN A 47 -15.67 10.68 -16.67
C GLN A 47 -16.77 10.02 -15.82
N GLU A 48 -16.57 9.99 -14.49
CA GLU A 48 -17.49 9.33 -13.54
C GLU A 48 -17.86 10.23 -12.37
N LEU A 49 -19.14 10.26 -12.00
CA LEU A 49 -19.62 10.94 -10.80
C LEU A 49 -19.46 10.04 -9.58
N TYR A 50 -18.85 10.55 -8.51
CA TYR A 50 -18.83 9.90 -7.21
C TYR A 50 -19.34 10.84 -6.12
N CYS A 51 -19.89 10.28 -5.05
CA CYS A 51 -20.40 11.05 -3.92
C CYS A 51 -19.78 10.57 -2.63
N LYS A 52 -19.37 11.51 -1.78
CA LYS A 52 -18.84 11.22 -0.45
C LYS A 52 -19.99 10.75 0.44
N LEU A 53 -19.70 9.74 1.28
CA LEU A 53 -20.68 9.17 2.21
C LEU A 53 -20.94 10.09 3.41
N VAL A 54 -20.01 11.01 3.71
CA VAL A 54 -20.25 12.09 4.66
C VAL A 54 -21.20 13.10 4.01
N GLY A 55 -22.32 13.38 4.68
CA GLY A 55 -23.30 14.36 4.22
C GLY A 55 -22.70 15.75 4.09
N ALA A 56 -23.30 16.58 3.24
CA ALA A 56 -22.87 17.95 3.04
C ALA A 56 -23.09 18.80 4.31
N ASN A 57 -22.09 19.60 4.66
CA ASN A 57 -22.26 20.70 5.61
C ASN A 57 -22.61 21.96 4.80
N ALA A 58 -23.79 22.53 5.07
CA ALA A 58 -24.45 23.52 4.21
C ALA A 58 -23.64 24.79 3.85
N ASP A 59 -22.53 25.06 4.53
CA ASP A 59 -21.78 26.32 4.40
C ASP A 59 -20.52 26.25 3.51
N HIS A 60 -20.05 25.07 3.07
CA HIS A 60 -18.75 24.96 2.37
C HIS A 60 -18.64 23.98 1.20
N ASP A 61 -19.70 23.23 0.88
CA ASP A 61 -19.59 22.15 -0.10
C ASP A 61 -20.10 22.54 -1.49
N GLU A 62 -19.22 22.48 -2.49
CA GLU A 62 -19.59 22.56 -3.90
C GLU A 62 -20.24 21.24 -4.38
N HIS A 63 -21.24 21.33 -5.26
CA HIS A 63 -21.93 20.19 -5.89
C HIS A 63 -22.61 19.20 -4.93
N VAL A 64 -23.60 19.71 -4.18
CA VAL A 64 -24.46 18.88 -3.33
C VAL A 64 -25.61 18.26 -4.13
N ILE A 65 -25.65 16.93 -4.19
CA ILE A 65 -26.75 16.16 -4.81
C ILE A 65 -27.43 15.35 -3.71
N GLN A 66 -28.72 15.60 -3.47
CA GLN A 66 -29.52 14.89 -2.46
C GLN A 66 -28.89 14.89 -1.04
N GLY A 67 -28.18 15.96 -0.68
CA GLY A 67 -27.51 16.11 0.62
C GLY A 67 -26.14 15.42 0.72
N GLN A 68 -25.61 14.87 -0.38
CA GLN A 68 -24.26 14.32 -0.46
C GLN A 68 -23.35 15.24 -1.26
N VAL A 69 -22.09 15.36 -0.84
CA VAL A 69 -21.07 16.11 -1.57
C VAL A 69 -20.54 15.22 -2.69
N CYS A 70 -20.78 15.61 -3.94
CA CYS A 70 -20.37 14.84 -5.10
C CYS A 70 -19.26 15.56 -5.88
N ASP A 71 -18.42 14.77 -6.54
CA ASP A 71 -17.40 15.28 -7.43
C ASP A 71 -17.23 14.32 -8.62
N ILE A 72 -16.42 14.73 -9.57
CA ILE A 72 -16.13 14.01 -10.80
C ILE A 72 -14.73 13.41 -10.71
N CYS A 73 -14.62 12.14 -11.08
CA CYS A 73 -13.35 11.49 -11.35
C CYS A 73 -13.12 11.45 -12.87
N ASP A 74 -11.97 11.95 -13.31
CA ASP A 74 -11.58 12.02 -14.71
C ASP A 74 -10.07 11.79 -14.85
N ALA A 75 -9.69 10.68 -15.48
CA ALA A 75 -8.29 10.30 -15.66
C ALA A 75 -7.51 11.28 -16.57
N THR A 76 -8.20 12.07 -17.39
CA THR A 76 -7.59 13.05 -18.30
C THR A 76 -7.31 14.40 -17.64
N ASN A 77 -7.89 14.65 -16.47
CA ASN A 77 -7.77 15.91 -15.75
C ASN A 77 -6.94 15.72 -14.47
N GLU A 78 -5.78 16.39 -14.42
CA GLU A 78 -4.84 16.32 -13.29
C GLU A 78 -5.47 16.65 -11.93
N ALA A 79 -6.48 17.53 -11.89
CA ALA A 79 -7.15 17.92 -10.65
C ALA A 79 -8.26 16.95 -10.21
N LYS A 80 -8.64 16.01 -11.08
CA LYS A 80 -9.80 15.09 -10.89
C LYS A 80 -9.43 13.62 -11.07
N LYS A 81 -8.16 13.31 -11.36
CA LYS A 81 -7.68 11.93 -11.46
C LYS A 81 -7.28 11.40 -10.08
N HIS A 82 -7.46 10.09 -9.90
CA HIS A 82 -7.11 9.38 -8.66
C HIS A 82 -6.38 8.06 -8.95
N PRO A 83 -5.20 8.10 -9.62
CA PRO A 83 -4.51 6.91 -10.09
C PRO A 83 -3.85 6.13 -8.94
N PRO A 84 -3.52 4.83 -9.13
CA PRO A 84 -2.96 3.97 -8.09
C PRO A 84 -1.69 4.53 -7.43
N GLU A 85 -0.88 5.26 -8.18
CA GLU A 85 0.37 5.87 -7.70
C GLU A 85 0.16 6.82 -6.52
N TYR A 86 -1.01 7.45 -6.42
CA TYR A 86 -1.36 8.34 -5.30
C TYR A 86 -1.43 7.58 -3.97
N ALA A 87 -1.64 6.26 -3.96
CA ALA A 87 -1.59 5.47 -2.73
C ALA A 87 -0.18 5.32 -2.15
N VAL A 88 0.87 5.61 -2.93
CA VAL A 88 2.28 5.37 -2.57
C VAL A 88 3.20 6.56 -2.82
N ASP A 89 2.65 7.73 -3.16
CA ASP A 89 3.42 8.94 -3.47
C ASP A 89 3.91 9.70 -2.22
N SER A 90 3.51 9.24 -1.03
CA SER A 90 3.85 9.86 0.26
C SER A 90 3.29 11.28 0.45
N SER A 91 2.18 11.60 -0.23
CA SER A 91 1.44 12.85 -0.09
C SER A 91 0.03 12.62 0.50
N GLU A 92 -0.81 13.65 0.52
CA GLU A 92 -2.21 13.58 0.97
C GLU A 92 -3.20 13.28 -0.18
N THR A 93 -2.70 12.88 -1.35
CA THR A 93 -3.52 12.38 -2.45
C THR A 93 -4.05 10.97 -2.16
N TRP A 94 -5.00 10.49 -2.96
CA TRP A 94 -5.54 9.13 -2.83
C TRP A 94 -5.85 8.52 -4.19
N TRP A 95 -5.74 7.19 -4.27
CA TRP A 95 -6.31 6.38 -5.34
C TRP A 95 -7.80 6.13 -5.09
N GLN A 96 -8.60 6.00 -6.15
CA GLN A 96 -10.02 5.71 -6.04
C GLN A 96 -10.52 4.71 -7.10
N SER A 97 -11.30 3.71 -6.65
CA SER A 97 -12.02 2.77 -7.52
C SER A 97 -13.24 3.42 -8.18
N PRO A 98 -13.77 2.85 -9.27
CA PRO A 98 -15.08 3.25 -9.80
C PRO A 98 -16.19 3.12 -8.75
N PRO A 99 -17.24 3.95 -8.82
CA PRO A 99 -18.34 3.90 -7.87
C PRO A 99 -19.22 2.66 -8.11
N LEU A 100 -19.88 2.16 -7.05
CA LEU A 100 -20.78 1.01 -7.15
C LEU A 100 -22.00 1.25 -8.07
N SER A 101 -22.35 2.51 -8.34
CA SER A 101 -23.36 2.88 -9.36
C SER A 101 -22.98 2.40 -10.77
N ARG A 102 -21.69 2.15 -11.04
CA ARG A 102 -21.21 1.54 -12.27
C ARG A 102 -21.25 0.01 -12.28
N GLY A 103 -21.64 -0.61 -11.19
CA GLY A 103 -21.91 -2.04 -11.09
C GLY A 103 -21.24 -2.71 -9.90
N MET A 104 -21.87 -3.79 -9.44
CA MET A 104 -21.43 -4.56 -8.27
C MET A 104 -20.08 -5.26 -8.45
N LYS A 105 -19.55 -5.34 -9.68
CA LYS A 105 -18.20 -5.84 -9.94
C LYS A 105 -17.11 -5.03 -9.23
N TYR A 106 -17.38 -3.74 -8.94
CA TYR A 106 -16.45 -2.88 -8.19
C TYR A 106 -16.59 -3.00 -6.67
N ASN A 107 -17.38 -3.95 -6.19
CA ASN A 107 -17.41 -4.33 -4.76
C ASN A 107 -16.16 -5.14 -4.36
N GLU A 108 -15.40 -5.63 -5.35
CA GLU A 108 -14.11 -6.27 -5.18
C GLU A 108 -13.08 -5.58 -6.08
N VAL A 109 -12.00 -5.08 -5.47
CA VAL A 109 -10.90 -4.42 -6.16
C VAL A 109 -9.59 -4.81 -5.48
N ASN A 110 -8.55 -5.03 -6.28
CA ASN A 110 -7.23 -5.41 -5.77
C ASN A 110 -6.23 -4.30 -6.06
N LEU A 111 -5.42 -3.96 -5.06
CA LEU A 111 -4.24 -3.10 -5.20
C LEU A 111 -3.01 -3.95 -4.95
N THR A 112 -2.12 -4.00 -5.94
CA THR A 112 -0.90 -4.81 -5.89
C THR A 112 0.30 -3.89 -5.98
N ILE A 113 1.14 -3.88 -4.95
CA ILE A 113 2.41 -3.14 -4.92
C ILE A 113 3.55 -4.13 -5.24
N ASP A 114 4.28 -3.84 -6.31
CA ASP A 114 5.48 -4.59 -6.69
C ASP A 114 6.72 -3.99 -6.02
N LEU A 115 7.25 -4.70 -5.03
CA LEU A 115 8.45 -4.29 -4.30
C LEU A 115 9.74 -4.51 -5.10
N GLY A 116 9.72 -5.38 -6.11
CA GLY A 116 10.85 -5.71 -6.99
C GLY A 116 11.93 -6.63 -6.40
N GLN A 117 11.90 -6.88 -5.08
CA GLN A 117 12.80 -7.82 -4.39
C GLN A 117 12.17 -8.25 -3.06
N GLU A 118 12.81 -9.20 -2.38
CA GLU A 118 12.38 -9.67 -1.06
C GLU A 118 12.75 -8.64 0.04
N PHE A 119 11.80 -8.38 0.94
CA PHE A 119 11.97 -7.48 2.06
C PHE A 119 11.43 -8.07 3.36
N HIS A 120 12.08 -7.74 4.47
CA HIS A 120 11.52 -7.93 5.80
C HIS A 120 10.60 -6.76 6.13
N VAL A 121 9.30 -6.98 5.97
CA VAL A 121 8.28 -5.97 6.26
C VAL A 121 7.89 -6.07 7.74
N ALA A 122 8.00 -4.96 8.46
CA ALA A 122 7.62 -4.92 9.88
C ALA A 122 6.11 -4.72 10.08
N TYR A 123 5.51 -3.81 9.32
CA TYR A 123 4.08 -3.51 9.36
C TYR A 123 3.61 -2.95 8.02
N VAL A 124 2.29 -3.01 7.79
CA VAL A 124 1.62 -2.38 6.66
C VAL A 124 0.62 -1.38 7.22
N PHE A 125 0.65 -0.16 6.70
CA PHE A 125 -0.24 0.92 7.12
C PHE A 125 -1.07 1.39 5.92
N VAL A 126 -2.40 1.34 6.03
CA VAL A 126 -3.33 1.73 4.97
C VAL A 126 -4.22 2.85 5.51
N LYS A 127 -4.18 4.01 4.86
CA LYS A 127 -5.06 5.16 5.15
C LYS A 127 -6.19 5.16 4.12
N MET A 128 -7.43 5.08 4.60
CA MET A 128 -8.62 5.15 3.75
C MET A 128 -8.84 6.63 3.43
N GLY A 129 -8.72 7.00 2.15
CA GLY A 129 -8.69 8.40 1.71
C GLY A 129 -9.98 9.15 2.01
N ASN A 130 -10.85 9.28 1.01
CA ASN A 130 -12.15 9.96 1.14
C ASN A 130 -13.31 8.99 1.46
N SER A 131 -13.02 7.71 1.69
CA SER A 131 -13.99 6.64 1.91
C SER A 131 -13.80 5.98 3.29
N PRO A 132 -14.86 5.39 3.87
CA PRO A 132 -14.72 4.58 5.08
C PRO A 132 -13.91 3.30 4.79
N ARG A 133 -13.43 2.66 5.86
CA ARG A 133 -12.75 1.37 5.77
C ARG A 133 -13.69 0.31 5.16
N PRO A 134 -13.23 -0.52 4.23
CA PRO A 134 -14.02 -1.64 3.71
C PRO A 134 -14.43 -2.58 4.85
N GLY A 135 -15.68 -3.04 4.84
CA GLY A 135 -16.21 -3.96 5.85
C GLY A 135 -15.65 -5.38 5.75
N LEU A 136 -15.09 -5.75 4.59
CA LEU A 136 -14.39 -7.03 4.38
C LEU A 136 -13.22 -6.80 3.41
N TRP A 137 -12.02 -7.18 3.81
CA TRP A 137 -10.84 -7.21 2.93
C TRP A 137 -9.74 -8.12 3.48
N VAL A 138 -8.82 -8.52 2.62
CA VAL A 138 -7.67 -9.34 2.98
C VAL A 138 -6.39 -8.64 2.56
N LEU A 139 -5.39 -8.65 3.45
CA LEU A 139 -4.02 -8.32 3.10
C LEU A 139 -3.31 -9.62 2.73
N GLU A 140 -2.81 -9.72 1.50
CA GLU A 140 -2.04 -10.86 1.03
C GLU A 140 -0.59 -10.46 0.75
N LYS A 141 0.31 -11.45 0.72
CA LYS A 141 1.70 -11.28 0.30
C LYS A 141 2.15 -12.39 -0.63
N SER A 142 3.12 -12.07 -1.49
CA SER A 142 3.82 -13.02 -2.33
C SER A 142 5.30 -13.05 -1.95
N THR A 143 5.89 -14.24 -1.94
CA THR A 143 7.33 -14.48 -1.78
C THR A 143 7.95 -15.13 -3.01
N ASP A 144 7.20 -15.18 -4.13
CA ASP A 144 7.57 -15.82 -5.38
C ASP A 144 7.37 -14.89 -6.59
N TYR A 145 7.53 -13.59 -6.35
CA TYR A 145 7.46 -12.52 -7.36
C TYR A 145 6.09 -12.44 -8.06
N GLY A 146 5.01 -12.55 -7.28
CA GLY A 146 3.64 -12.37 -7.75
C GLY A 146 3.01 -13.60 -8.40
N LYS A 147 3.64 -14.78 -8.32
CA LYS A 147 3.06 -16.02 -8.88
C LYS A 147 1.98 -16.60 -7.98
N THR A 148 2.19 -16.57 -6.67
CA THR A 148 1.20 -16.98 -5.68
C THR A 148 1.10 -15.95 -4.56
N PHE A 149 -0.12 -15.78 -4.06
CA PHE A 149 -0.44 -14.92 -2.93
C PHE A 149 -0.92 -15.79 -1.78
N LYS A 150 -0.48 -15.44 -0.57
CA LYS A 150 -0.92 -16.07 0.67
C LYS A 150 -1.51 -14.99 1.59
N PRO A 151 -2.62 -15.28 2.27
CA PRO A 151 -3.17 -14.39 3.28
C PRO A 151 -2.15 -14.05 4.35
N TRP A 152 -2.03 -12.76 4.65
CA TRP A 152 -1.27 -12.25 5.78
C TRP A 152 -2.21 -11.90 6.92
N GLN A 153 -3.30 -11.19 6.63
CA GLN A 153 -4.30 -10.78 7.61
C GLN A 153 -5.67 -10.64 6.96
N TYR A 154 -6.70 -11.13 7.65
CA TYR A 154 -8.10 -10.90 7.28
C TYR A 154 -8.68 -9.78 8.13
N PHE A 155 -9.53 -8.96 7.52
CA PHE A 155 -10.25 -7.86 8.17
C PHE A 155 -11.73 -7.97 7.84
N SER A 156 -12.57 -8.03 8.87
CA SER A 156 -14.02 -8.11 8.76
C SER A 156 -14.65 -7.29 9.89
N ASP A 157 -15.69 -6.52 9.58
CA ASP A 157 -16.51 -5.83 10.58
C ASP A 157 -17.48 -6.78 11.30
N SER A 158 -17.72 -7.97 10.74
CA SER A 158 -18.52 -9.03 11.36
C SER A 158 -17.61 -10.05 12.06
N PRO A 159 -17.88 -10.45 13.32
CA PRO A 159 -17.17 -11.55 13.96
C PRO A 159 -17.36 -12.83 13.15
N GLN A 160 -16.29 -13.60 12.97
CA GLN A 160 -16.38 -14.99 12.49
C GLN A 160 -16.94 -15.90 13.58
#